data_AF-E3N8S8-F1
#
_entry.id   AF-E3N8S8-F1
#
_cell.length_a   1.000
_cell.length_b   1.000
_cell.length_c   1.000
_cell.angle_alpha   90.00
_cell.angle_beta   90.00
_cell.angle_gamma   90.00
#
_symmetry.space_group_name_H-M   'P 1'
#
loop_
_entity.id
_entity.type
_entity.pdbx_description
1 polymer ?
#
loop_
_entity_poly.entity_id
_entity_poly.type
_entity_poly.pdbx_seq_one_letter_code
_entity_poly.pdbx_strand_id
1 'polypeptide(L)'
;MPREVLQYDSLRTVLQYIEANKRLHLSQFIPSIRFAEKVVPLKIDNLQFNELGVNINSTTYQLSLYRDFHQGEEVVDPFQKENDMGGVQNDLDQFGFLVPINRTDVVPGEIVFGDVVHQNRNFTPNLQPSFPCSHQQNDERMRRYYEKHLEIYQIALMRRLEQGDPEREETPARSFHPLLVRLFTDDELLATAGPPFDCLHNNRAIPFTTLIQLTIKSKDQVERIERYPYTVKLHEAMRKLNRMMFGGRSSIVNVYTFSFRLRNVVLRIPEGLKIRVRDLWLDENMNGRLEALGNIIDESSYPLEVLTIFNAEEEEADPFSHPILTSARNLILEGFKPTDMTRLLNLRNEKVFFEYCTRARSLTVENLLSFVRNVLAARSPVGVYRSFRVQDEALGRNFLNQVAEQFNGIRRFRTARIPIGNDSILEMLYNDTLSNVLEDRPPITKWTVVMTVVAA
;
A
#
# COMPACT_ATOMS: atom_id res chain seq x y z
N MET A 1 -24.78 46.53 3.21
CA MET A 1 -23.30 46.44 3.23
C MET A 1 -22.83 45.56 2.08
N PRO A 2 -21.81 45.97 1.31
CA PRO A 2 -20.99 45.01 0.58
C PRO A 2 -20.37 44.04 1.59
N ARG A 3 -20.17 42.77 1.22
CA ARG A 3 -19.30 41.89 2.01
C ARG A 3 -17.87 42.23 1.65
N GLU A 4 -17.06 42.62 2.64
CA GLU A 4 -15.62 42.79 2.44
C GLU A 4 -14.99 41.42 2.17
N VAL A 5 -14.62 41.18 0.92
CA VAL A 5 -13.88 39.98 0.51
C VAL A 5 -12.40 40.27 0.65
N LEU A 6 -11.63 39.31 1.18
CA LEU A 6 -10.18 39.41 1.25
C LEU A 6 -9.60 39.72 -0.14
N GLN A 7 -8.74 40.74 -0.22
CA GLN A 7 -8.02 41.08 -1.45
C GLN A 7 -7.16 39.89 -1.90
N TYR A 8 -6.94 39.78 -3.21
CA TYR A 8 -6.40 38.56 -3.84
C TYR A 8 -5.09 38.06 -3.20
N ASP A 9 -4.13 38.95 -2.94
CA ASP A 9 -2.86 38.55 -2.32
C ASP A 9 -2.98 38.26 -0.82
N SER A 10 -3.83 38.97 -0.09
CA SER A 10 -4.17 38.62 1.30
C SER A 10 -4.81 37.23 1.39
N LEU A 11 -5.72 36.91 0.46
CA LEU A 11 -6.32 35.58 0.33
C LEU A 11 -5.27 34.51 0.00
N ARG A 12 -4.33 34.79 -0.91
CA ARG A 12 -3.22 33.87 -1.23
C ARG A 12 -2.33 33.59 -0.01
N THR A 13 -1.96 34.63 0.74
CA THR A 13 -1.19 34.49 1.98
C THR A 13 -1.95 33.65 3.00
N VAL A 14 -3.24 33.93 3.24
CA VAL A 14 -4.08 33.12 4.16
C VAL A 14 -4.15 31.65 3.72
N LEU A 15 -4.36 31.38 2.42
CA LEU A 15 -4.38 30.03 1.85
C LEU A 15 -3.03 29.30 1.96
N GLN A 16 -1.91 29.99 2.16
CA GLN A 16 -0.59 29.37 2.35
C GLN A 16 -0.43 28.71 3.74
N TYR A 17 -1.25 29.11 4.72
CA TYR A 17 -1.20 28.62 6.10
C TYR A 17 -2.43 27.80 6.54
N ILE A 18 -3.48 27.72 5.72
CA ILE A 18 -4.61 26.79 5.96
C ILE A 18 -4.19 25.36 5.60
N GLU A 19 -4.49 24.42 6.51
CA GLU A 19 -4.27 22.97 6.36
C GLU A 19 -4.94 22.40 5.08
N ALA A 20 -4.33 21.37 4.50
CA ALA A 20 -4.69 20.86 3.17
C ALA A 20 -6.16 20.44 3.03
N ASN A 21 -6.67 19.61 3.94
CA ASN A 21 -8.05 19.12 3.89
C ASN A 21 -9.05 20.29 4.02
N LYS A 22 -8.77 21.24 4.92
CA LYS A 22 -9.55 22.48 5.05
C LYS A 22 -9.54 23.33 3.78
N ARG A 23 -8.40 23.47 3.09
CA ARG A 23 -8.33 24.15 1.77
C ARG A 23 -9.16 23.46 0.70
N LEU A 24 -9.01 22.14 0.58
CA LEU A 24 -9.74 21.34 -0.41
C LEU A 24 -11.26 21.50 -0.21
N HIS A 25 -11.71 21.34 1.04
CA HIS A 25 -13.11 21.55 1.45
C HIS A 25 -13.61 22.97 1.13
N LEU A 26 -12.89 24.02 1.56
CA LEU A 26 -13.28 25.39 1.27
C LEU A 26 -13.35 25.67 -0.24
N SER A 27 -12.45 25.10 -1.04
CA SER A 27 -12.47 25.24 -2.50
C SER A 27 -13.69 24.56 -3.15
N GLN A 28 -14.16 23.44 -2.59
CA GLN A 28 -15.36 22.75 -3.05
C GLN A 28 -16.60 23.63 -2.82
N PHE A 29 -16.76 24.18 -1.62
CA PHE A 29 -17.96 24.95 -1.23
C PHE A 29 -17.95 26.44 -1.62
N ILE A 30 -16.78 27.05 -1.89
CA ILE A 30 -16.66 28.48 -2.20
C ILE A 30 -15.99 28.66 -3.58
N PRO A 31 -16.78 28.80 -4.67
CA PRO A 31 -16.24 28.89 -6.02
C PRO A 31 -15.25 30.04 -6.24
N SER A 32 -15.43 31.18 -5.56
CA SER A 32 -14.61 32.38 -5.73
C SER A 32 -13.16 32.22 -5.25
N ILE A 33 -12.87 31.32 -4.30
CA ILE A 33 -11.49 31.10 -3.85
C ILE A 33 -10.73 30.06 -4.69
N ARG A 34 -11.41 29.28 -5.55
CA ARG A 34 -10.83 28.14 -6.28
C ARG A 34 -9.57 28.54 -7.07
N PHE A 35 -9.60 29.67 -7.77
CA PHE A 35 -8.45 30.14 -8.55
C PHE A 35 -7.24 30.47 -7.67
N ALA A 36 -7.45 31.16 -6.53
CA ALA A 36 -6.37 31.43 -5.57
C ALA A 36 -5.85 30.14 -4.93
N GLU A 37 -6.72 29.20 -4.56
CA GLU A 37 -6.34 27.91 -3.96
C GLU A 37 -5.48 27.06 -4.92
N LYS A 38 -5.81 27.05 -6.21
CA LYS A 38 -5.09 26.25 -7.21
C LYS A 38 -3.75 26.86 -7.65
N VAL A 39 -3.52 28.14 -7.37
CA VAL A 39 -2.26 28.87 -7.62
C VAL A 39 -1.32 28.86 -6.41
N VAL A 40 -1.85 28.81 -5.18
CA VAL A 40 -1.01 28.70 -3.97
C VAL A 40 -0.58 27.24 -3.79
N PRO A 41 0.72 26.94 -3.63
CA PRO A 41 1.19 25.58 -3.39
C PRO A 41 0.45 24.90 -2.23
N LEU A 42 -0.01 23.67 -2.46
CA LEU A 42 -0.55 22.82 -1.41
C LEU A 42 0.61 22.16 -0.66
N LYS A 43 0.46 22.01 0.67
CA LYS A 43 1.41 21.33 1.56
C LYS A 43 0.69 20.18 2.25
N ILE A 44 1.25 18.98 2.18
CA ILE A 44 0.68 17.74 2.73
C ILE A 44 1.80 17.02 3.49
N ASP A 45 1.52 16.57 4.72
CA ASP A 45 2.48 15.86 5.56
C ASP A 45 2.51 14.35 5.22
N ASN A 46 1.35 13.77 4.89
CA ASN A 46 1.26 12.39 4.41
C ASN A 46 0.26 12.30 3.25
N LEU A 47 0.72 11.76 2.11
CA LEU A 47 -0.12 11.41 0.97
C LEU A 47 -0.04 9.90 0.70
N GLN A 48 -1.20 9.27 0.50
CA GLN A 48 -1.30 7.91 -0.03
C GLN A 48 -2.48 7.84 -1.01
N PHE A 49 -2.24 7.30 -2.21
CA PHE A 49 -3.32 6.93 -3.13
C PHE A 49 -3.66 5.44 -2.97
N ASN A 50 -4.96 5.14 -3.01
CA ASN A 50 -5.54 3.80 -3.08
C ASN A 50 -6.40 3.70 -4.35
N GLU A 51 -6.89 2.51 -4.69
CA GLU A 51 -7.67 2.31 -5.93
C GLU A 51 -8.98 3.11 -5.98
N LEU A 52 -9.66 3.22 -4.84
CA LEU A 52 -10.91 3.96 -4.66
C LEU A 52 -10.86 4.97 -3.50
N GLY A 53 -9.66 5.41 -3.12
CA GLY A 53 -9.51 6.36 -2.02
C GLY A 53 -8.19 7.12 -2.02
N VAL A 54 -8.12 8.16 -1.21
CA VAL A 54 -6.91 8.96 -1.00
C VAL A 54 -6.84 9.42 0.45
N ASN A 55 -5.66 9.26 1.06
CA ASN A 55 -5.39 9.72 2.41
C ASN A 55 -4.53 10.98 2.33
N ILE A 56 -4.95 12.03 3.03
CA ILE A 56 -4.28 13.34 3.10
C ILE A 56 -4.16 13.71 4.57
N ASN A 57 -2.92 13.75 5.08
CA ASN A 57 -2.61 13.95 6.50
C ASN A 57 -3.29 12.88 7.38
N SER A 58 -4.17 13.28 8.30
CA SER A 58 -4.98 12.40 9.15
C SER A 58 -6.35 12.04 8.57
N THR A 59 -6.67 12.52 7.36
CA THR A 59 -8.01 12.38 6.74
C THR A 59 -7.99 11.37 5.59
N THR A 60 -8.90 10.41 5.63
CA THR A 60 -9.17 9.42 4.58
C THR A 60 -10.41 9.83 3.81
N TYR A 61 -10.31 9.87 2.48
CA TYR A 61 -11.44 9.97 1.56
C TYR A 61 -11.58 8.63 0.85
N GLN A 62 -12.72 7.94 1.02
CA GLN A 62 -12.97 6.62 0.46
C GLN A 62 -14.28 6.60 -0.32
N LEU A 63 -14.24 6.04 -1.53
CA LEU A 63 -15.42 5.75 -2.35
C LEU A 63 -15.86 4.29 -2.20
N SER A 64 -17.17 4.09 -2.24
CA SER A 64 -17.84 2.80 -2.20
C SER A 64 -19.26 2.92 -2.81
N LEU A 65 -19.96 1.80 -2.96
CA LEU A 65 -21.40 1.78 -3.24
C LEU A 65 -22.19 1.45 -1.96
N TYR A 66 -23.22 2.26 -1.71
CA TYR A 66 -24.25 2.03 -0.71
C TYR A 66 -25.52 1.52 -1.39
N ARG A 67 -26.18 0.51 -0.79
CA ARG A 67 -27.44 -0.04 -1.29
C ARG A 67 -28.60 0.56 -0.50
N ASP A 68 -29.37 1.43 -1.14
CA ASP A 68 -30.51 2.14 -0.55
C ASP A 68 -31.80 1.35 -0.87
N PHE A 69 -32.17 0.42 0.03
CA PHE A 69 -33.26 -0.53 -0.20
C PHE A 69 -34.63 0.16 -0.32
N HIS A 70 -35.46 -0.35 -1.22
CA HIS A 70 -36.78 0.21 -1.48
C HIS A 70 -37.74 -0.09 -0.33
N GLN A 71 -38.70 0.82 -0.09
CA GLN A 71 -39.60 0.74 1.07
C GLN A 71 -40.48 -0.51 1.00
N GLY A 72 -40.26 -1.45 1.94
CA GLY A 72 -41.01 -2.70 2.06
C GLY A 72 -40.26 -3.94 1.56
N GLU A 73 -39.07 -3.78 0.97
CA GLU A 73 -38.17 -4.90 0.65
C GLU A 73 -37.39 -5.35 1.90
N GLU A 74 -37.12 -6.65 2.02
CA GLU A 74 -36.40 -7.22 3.18
C GLU A 74 -34.88 -7.01 3.05
N VAL A 75 -34.30 -6.24 3.97
CA VAL A 75 -32.86 -5.99 4.00
C VAL A 75 -32.13 -7.17 4.64
N VAL A 76 -31.57 -8.04 3.81
CA VAL A 76 -30.84 -9.22 4.30
C VAL A 76 -29.58 -8.81 5.07
N ASP A 77 -29.39 -9.42 6.23
CA ASP A 77 -28.34 -9.18 7.23
C ASP A 77 -26.92 -8.90 6.68
N PRO A 78 -26.40 -9.60 5.65
CA PRO A 78 -25.08 -9.30 5.06
C PRO A 78 -25.01 -7.94 4.36
N PHE A 79 -26.08 -7.52 3.67
CA PHE A 79 -26.09 -6.24 2.96
C PHE A 79 -26.22 -5.05 3.90
N GLN A 80 -26.92 -5.22 5.03
CA GLN A 80 -26.90 -4.22 6.09
C GLN A 80 -25.49 -4.08 6.68
N LYS A 81 -24.81 -5.19 6.99
CA LYS A 81 -23.42 -5.18 7.49
C LYS A 81 -22.44 -4.56 6.49
N GLU A 82 -22.59 -4.82 5.18
CA GLU A 82 -21.79 -4.16 4.15
C GLU A 82 -22.03 -2.64 4.11
N ASN A 83 -23.29 -2.20 4.20
CA ASN A 83 -23.65 -0.79 4.30
C ASN A 83 -23.06 -0.12 5.57
N ASP A 84 -23.14 -0.79 6.72
CA ASP A 84 -22.64 -0.31 8.02
C ASP A 84 -21.11 -0.26 8.09
N MET A 85 -20.41 -1.17 7.39
CA MET A 85 -18.96 -1.12 7.19
C MET A 85 -18.51 -0.04 6.18
N GLY A 86 -19.44 0.78 5.68
CA GLY A 86 -19.15 1.91 4.78
C GLY A 86 -19.39 1.63 3.30
N GLY A 87 -20.05 0.53 2.93
CA GLY A 87 -20.39 0.17 1.56
C GLY A 87 -19.34 -0.70 0.84
N VAL A 88 -19.70 -1.22 -0.34
CA VAL A 88 -18.83 -2.13 -1.11
C VAL A 88 -17.86 -1.39 -2.03
N GLN A 89 -16.65 -1.93 -2.21
CA GLN A 89 -15.57 -1.33 -3.00
C GLN A 89 -15.49 -1.87 -4.44
N ASN A 90 -16.63 -2.28 -5.00
CA ASN A 90 -16.77 -2.81 -6.36
C ASN A 90 -18.03 -2.22 -6.99
N ASP A 91 -18.02 -2.07 -8.33
CA ASP A 91 -19.24 -1.75 -9.09
C ASP A 91 -20.26 -2.90 -8.97
N LEU A 92 -21.54 -2.65 -9.27
CA LEU A 92 -22.58 -3.68 -9.32
C LEU A 92 -23.07 -3.90 -10.76
N ASP A 93 -23.40 -5.15 -11.09
CA ASP A 93 -24.12 -5.48 -12.33
C ASP A 93 -25.64 -5.22 -12.21
N GLN A 94 -26.38 -5.44 -13.29
CA GLN A 94 -27.83 -5.18 -13.34
C GLN A 94 -28.67 -6.07 -12.39
N PHE A 95 -28.08 -7.13 -11.83
CA PHE A 95 -28.72 -8.01 -10.85
C PHE A 95 -28.19 -7.75 -9.43
N GLY A 96 -27.11 -6.97 -9.26
CA GLY A 96 -26.52 -6.66 -7.97
C GLY A 96 -25.31 -7.52 -7.57
N PHE A 97 -24.70 -8.25 -8.50
CA PHE A 97 -23.42 -8.92 -8.26
C PHE A 97 -22.25 -7.95 -8.35
N LEU A 98 -21.20 -8.18 -7.54
CA LEU A 98 -19.98 -7.39 -7.58
C LEU A 98 -19.27 -7.53 -8.93
N VAL A 99 -18.78 -6.43 -9.49
CA VAL A 99 -18.01 -6.38 -10.73
C VAL A 99 -16.57 -5.95 -10.41
N PRO A 100 -15.53 -6.62 -10.96
CA PRO A 100 -14.16 -6.16 -10.84
C PRO A 100 -13.99 -4.73 -11.34
N ILE A 101 -13.23 -3.91 -10.62
CA ILE A 101 -12.95 -2.52 -10.99
C ILE A 101 -12.28 -2.51 -12.38
N ASN A 102 -12.76 -1.66 -13.29
CA ASN A 102 -12.12 -1.52 -14.60
C ASN A 102 -10.75 -0.87 -14.43
N ARG A 103 -9.70 -1.58 -14.85
CA ARG A 103 -8.28 -1.15 -14.84
C ARG A 103 -7.72 -0.87 -16.23
N THR A 104 -8.45 -1.19 -17.30
CA THR A 104 -8.03 -0.98 -18.70
C THR A 104 -8.57 0.31 -19.33
N ASP A 105 -9.67 0.90 -18.80
CA ASP A 105 -10.00 2.30 -19.09
C ASP A 105 -8.99 3.21 -18.38
N VAL A 106 -7.94 3.63 -19.07
CA VAL A 106 -6.87 4.51 -18.55
C VAL A 106 -6.78 5.75 -19.45
N VAL A 107 -6.75 6.94 -18.86
CA VAL A 107 -6.63 8.21 -19.59
C VAL A 107 -5.25 8.86 -19.39
N PRO A 108 -4.79 9.76 -20.28
CA PRO A 108 -3.51 10.46 -20.12
C PRO A 108 -3.34 11.08 -18.73
N GLY A 109 -2.16 10.85 -18.14
CA GLY A 109 -1.81 11.29 -16.79
C GLY A 109 -2.08 10.25 -15.68
N GLU A 110 -2.94 9.25 -15.90
CA GLU A 110 -3.13 8.16 -14.92
C GLU A 110 -1.95 7.16 -14.94
N ILE A 111 -1.59 6.61 -13.78
CA ILE A 111 -0.52 5.61 -13.64
C ILE A 111 -1.11 4.22 -13.45
N VAL A 112 -0.52 3.23 -14.10
CA VAL A 112 -0.74 1.81 -13.85
C VAL A 112 0.45 1.27 -13.04
N PHE A 113 0.17 0.53 -11.96
CA PHE A 113 1.17 -0.27 -11.24
C PHE A 113 0.84 -1.76 -11.33
N GLY A 114 1.86 -2.58 -11.59
CA GLY A 114 1.76 -4.03 -11.77
C GLY A 114 1.00 -4.42 -13.04
N ASP A 115 0.90 -5.73 -13.26
CA ASP A 115 0.16 -6.26 -14.41
C ASP A 115 -1.33 -5.94 -14.29
N VAL A 116 -1.93 -5.52 -15.42
CA VAL A 116 -3.38 -5.25 -15.56
C VAL A 116 -4.16 -6.56 -15.68
N VAL A 117 -3.90 -7.51 -14.79
CA VAL A 117 -4.62 -8.78 -14.77
C VAL A 117 -6.05 -8.51 -14.29
N HIS A 118 -7.01 -8.78 -15.15
CA HIS A 118 -8.43 -8.91 -14.78
C HIS A 118 -8.66 -10.18 -13.94
N GLN A 119 -8.00 -10.27 -12.77
CA GLN A 119 -8.31 -11.28 -11.77
C GLN A 119 -9.71 -11.00 -11.22
N ASN A 120 -10.70 -11.68 -11.78
CA ASN A 120 -12.06 -11.67 -11.25
C ASN A 120 -12.09 -12.39 -9.88
N ARG A 121 -11.78 -11.63 -8.83
CA ARG A 121 -11.65 -12.11 -7.44
C ARG A 121 -12.99 -12.40 -6.75
N ASN A 122 -14.12 -12.35 -7.45
CA ASN A 122 -15.45 -12.73 -6.96
C ASN A 122 -15.49 -14.16 -6.38
N PHE A 123 -14.53 -15.03 -6.74
CA PHE A 123 -14.42 -16.41 -6.27
C PHE A 123 -13.20 -16.67 -5.38
N THR A 124 -12.43 -15.64 -4.99
CA THR A 124 -11.30 -15.78 -4.05
C THR A 124 -11.66 -15.15 -2.70
N PRO A 125 -12.12 -15.93 -1.70
CA PRO A 125 -12.30 -15.43 -0.34
C PRO A 125 -10.95 -15.01 0.27
N ASN A 126 -10.99 -14.00 1.15
CA ASN A 126 -9.78 -13.45 1.81
C ASN A 126 -9.12 -14.42 2.82
N LEU A 127 -9.69 -15.61 3.03
CA LEU A 127 -9.04 -16.77 3.65
C LEU A 127 -9.29 -18.02 2.80
N GLN A 128 -8.26 -18.84 2.58
CA GLN A 128 -8.41 -20.18 2.01
C GLN A 128 -9.09 -21.12 3.03
N PRO A 129 -10.18 -21.82 2.68
CA PRO A 129 -10.76 -22.88 3.54
C PRO A 129 -9.99 -24.22 3.39
N SER A 130 -10.49 -25.38 3.89
CA SER A 130 -9.78 -26.70 3.80
C SER A 130 -10.66 -27.96 3.53
N PHE A 131 -10.49 -28.64 2.36
CA PHE A 131 -11.38 -29.65 1.70
C PHE A 131 -11.44 -30.96 2.51
N PRO A 132 -12.55 -31.72 2.43
CA PRO A 132 -12.66 -33.02 3.08
C PRO A 132 -11.86 -34.12 2.37
N CYS A 133 -11.41 -35.10 3.16
CA CYS A 133 -10.67 -36.28 2.69
C CYS A 133 -11.59 -37.38 2.11
N SER A 134 -10.97 -38.45 1.59
CA SER A 134 -11.53 -39.59 0.84
C SER A 134 -12.70 -40.38 1.45
N HIS A 135 -13.24 -40.01 2.60
CA HIS A 135 -14.20 -40.82 3.37
C HIS A 135 -15.69 -40.49 3.11
N GLN A 136 -15.99 -39.54 2.21
CA GLN A 136 -17.35 -39.02 2.00
C GLN A 136 -17.89 -39.22 0.56
N GLN A 137 -17.34 -40.16 -0.21
CA GLN A 137 -17.67 -40.36 -1.64
C GLN A 137 -19.13 -40.71 -1.97
N ASN A 138 -19.92 -41.19 -1.00
CA ASN A 138 -21.29 -41.68 -1.22
C ASN A 138 -22.40 -40.74 -0.71
N ASP A 139 -22.09 -39.49 -0.38
CA ASP A 139 -23.09 -38.51 0.05
C ASP A 139 -23.69 -37.74 -1.16
N GLU A 140 -24.95 -38.02 -1.50
CA GLU A 140 -25.68 -37.31 -2.58
C GLU A 140 -25.80 -35.80 -2.33
N ARG A 141 -25.84 -35.36 -1.07
CA ARG A 141 -25.96 -33.96 -0.68
C ARG A 141 -24.67 -33.21 -1.01
N MET A 142 -23.53 -33.86 -0.79
CA MET A 142 -22.21 -33.40 -1.20
C MET A 142 -22.09 -33.39 -2.73
N ARG A 143 -22.65 -34.39 -3.42
CA ARG A 143 -22.72 -34.45 -4.89
C ARG A 143 -23.46 -33.24 -5.48
N ARG A 144 -24.67 -32.95 -4.97
CA ARG A 144 -25.50 -31.81 -5.41
C ARG A 144 -24.86 -30.45 -5.12
N TYR A 145 -24.13 -30.32 -4.01
CA TYR A 145 -23.33 -29.12 -3.73
C TYR A 145 -22.26 -28.89 -4.82
N TYR A 146 -21.50 -29.94 -5.17
CA TYR A 146 -20.50 -29.84 -6.25
C TYR A 146 -21.16 -29.62 -7.61
N GLU A 147 -22.28 -30.27 -7.92
CA GLU A 147 -23.04 -30.06 -9.16
C GLU A 147 -23.51 -28.61 -9.29
N LYS A 148 -24.07 -28.00 -8.22
CA LYS A 148 -24.52 -26.59 -8.25
C LYS A 148 -23.36 -25.58 -8.31
N HIS A 149 -22.22 -25.85 -7.67
CA HIS A 149 -21.02 -25.01 -7.85
C HIS A 149 -20.39 -25.19 -9.25
N LEU A 150 -20.44 -26.40 -9.82
CA LEU A 150 -19.99 -26.68 -11.18
C LEU A 150 -20.90 -26.01 -12.21
N GLU A 151 -22.22 -25.98 -11.99
CA GLU A 151 -23.21 -25.28 -12.81
C GLU A 151 -22.98 -23.75 -12.79
N ILE A 152 -22.78 -23.15 -11.61
CA ILE A 152 -22.39 -21.73 -11.49
C ILE A 152 -21.07 -21.46 -12.22
N TYR A 153 -20.07 -22.35 -12.09
CA TYR A 153 -18.80 -22.23 -12.79
C TYR A 153 -18.96 -22.39 -14.31
N GLN A 154 -19.81 -23.31 -14.78
CA GLN A 154 -20.12 -23.53 -16.20
C GLN A 154 -20.83 -22.31 -16.80
N ILE A 155 -21.81 -21.72 -16.11
CA ILE A 155 -22.46 -20.47 -16.55
C ILE A 155 -21.43 -19.34 -16.63
N ALA A 156 -20.53 -19.22 -15.65
CA ALA A 156 -19.45 -18.23 -15.64
C ALA A 156 -18.33 -18.50 -16.67
N LEU A 157 -18.21 -19.75 -17.16
CA LEU A 157 -17.28 -20.15 -18.21
C LEU A 157 -17.87 -19.92 -19.61
N MET A 158 -19.14 -20.30 -19.81
CA MET A 158 -19.92 -20.01 -21.02
C MET A 158 -19.94 -18.52 -21.31
N ARG A 159 -20.22 -17.67 -20.30
CA ARG A 159 -20.18 -16.21 -20.46
C ARG A 159 -18.81 -15.66 -20.89
N ARG A 160 -17.69 -16.34 -20.61
CA ARG A 160 -16.35 -15.93 -21.10
C ARG A 160 -16.13 -16.36 -22.55
N LEU A 161 -16.55 -17.58 -22.90
CA LEU A 161 -16.50 -18.10 -24.27
C LEU A 161 -17.38 -17.25 -25.21
N GLU A 162 -18.57 -16.84 -24.75
CA GLU A 162 -19.48 -15.93 -25.46
C GLU A 162 -18.94 -14.50 -25.60
N GLN A 163 -18.12 -14.04 -24.65
CA GLN A 163 -17.47 -12.72 -24.67
C GLN A 163 -16.14 -12.70 -25.44
N GLY A 164 -15.65 -13.86 -25.90
CA GLY A 164 -14.48 -13.97 -26.78
C GLY A 164 -13.16 -13.60 -26.10
N ASP A 165 -13.06 -13.76 -24.78
CA ASP A 165 -11.89 -13.43 -23.94
C ASP A 165 -10.70 -14.37 -24.26
N PRO A 166 -9.67 -13.94 -25.02
CA PRO A 166 -8.60 -14.82 -25.47
C PRO A 166 -7.46 -14.87 -24.45
N GLU A 167 -6.66 -15.94 -24.53
CA GLU A 167 -5.32 -16.03 -23.94
C GLU A 167 -5.23 -15.83 -22.41
N ARG A 168 -5.26 -16.96 -21.71
CA ARG A 168 -4.12 -17.25 -20.81
C ARG A 168 -3.29 -18.35 -21.43
N GLU A 169 -2.00 -18.08 -21.59
CA GLU A 169 -1.00 -19.13 -21.78
C GLU A 169 -1.00 -20.08 -20.58
N GLU A 170 -0.74 -21.37 -20.84
CA GLU A 170 -0.65 -22.40 -19.80
C GLU A 170 0.68 -22.29 -19.03
N THR A 171 0.81 -21.28 -18.15
CA THR A 171 1.93 -21.26 -17.19
C THR A 171 1.88 -22.54 -16.32
N PRO A 172 2.99 -23.29 -16.15
CA PRO A 172 2.90 -24.69 -15.74
C PRO A 172 2.27 -24.95 -14.37
N ALA A 173 1.57 -26.09 -14.26
CA ALA A 173 0.81 -26.47 -13.08
C ALA A 173 1.67 -26.64 -11.80
N ARG A 174 1.72 -25.59 -10.96
CA ARG A 174 2.06 -25.76 -9.54
C ARG A 174 0.90 -26.48 -8.86
N SER A 175 1.17 -27.70 -8.41
CA SER A 175 0.18 -28.63 -7.86
C SER A 175 -0.39 -28.15 -6.51
N PHE A 176 -1.57 -27.54 -6.55
CA PHE A 176 -2.39 -27.31 -5.36
C PHE A 176 -3.44 -28.41 -5.24
N HIS A 177 -3.27 -29.31 -4.26
CA HIS A 177 -4.37 -30.19 -3.85
C HIS A 177 -5.49 -29.35 -3.18
N PRO A 178 -6.78 -29.66 -3.39
CA PRO A 178 -7.87 -28.70 -3.11
C PRO A 178 -8.10 -28.44 -1.61
N LEU A 179 -8.61 -27.23 -1.23
CA LEU A 179 -8.99 -26.84 0.16
C LEU A 179 -10.09 -25.66 0.29
N LEU A 180 -11.37 -25.54 0.81
CA LEU A 180 -12.74 -26.13 1.25
C LEU A 180 -13.28 -26.77 2.61
N VAL A 181 -13.50 -26.07 3.75
CA VAL A 181 -14.34 -26.57 4.92
C VAL A 181 -15.78 -26.00 4.90
N ARG A 182 -16.77 -26.70 5.51
CA ARG A 182 -18.23 -26.34 5.53
C ARG A 182 -18.66 -25.56 6.80
N LEU A 183 -19.62 -24.63 6.67
CA LEU A 183 -20.06 -23.74 7.77
C LEU A 183 -21.58 -23.54 8.00
N PHE A 184 -22.48 -23.96 7.09
CA PHE A 184 -23.92 -23.66 7.18
C PHE A 184 -24.83 -24.90 7.02
N THR A 185 -26.04 -24.80 7.58
CA THR A 185 -27.17 -25.70 7.35
C THR A 185 -27.81 -25.46 5.97
N ASP A 186 -28.69 -26.36 5.55
CA ASP A 186 -29.28 -26.30 4.21
C ASP A 186 -30.35 -25.20 4.06
N ASP A 187 -31.05 -24.83 5.13
CA ASP A 187 -32.04 -23.73 5.11
C ASP A 187 -31.35 -22.36 5.10
N GLU A 188 -30.24 -22.20 5.83
CA GLU A 188 -29.34 -21.04 5.72
C GLU A 188 -28.75 -20.92 4.31
N LEU A 189 -28.48 -22.05 3.63
CA LEU A 189 -28.07 -22.10 2.23
C LEU A 189 -29.20 -21.81 1.23
N LEU A 190 -30.46 -21.83 1.66
CA LEU A 190 -31.62 -21.47 0.84
C LEU A 190 -31.93 -19.97 0.96
N ALA A 191 -31.88 -19.42 2.18
CA ALA A 191 -32.02 -17.98 2.43
C ALA A 191 -30.85 -17.14 1.86
N THR A 192 -29.66 -17.74 1.71
CA THR A 192 -28.50 -17.06 1.09
C THR A 192 -28.50 -17.06 -0.44
N ALA A 193 -29.53 -17.60 -1.10
CA ALA A 193 -29.90 -17.21 -2.47
C ALA A 193 -30.55 -15.81 -2.48
N GLY A 194 -29.89 -14.84 -1.84
CA GLY A 194 -30.42 -13.50 -1.59
C GLY A 194 -30.67 -12.68 -2.87
N PRO A 195 -31.21 -11.46 -2.76
CA PRO A 195 -31.79 -10.71 -3.87
C PRO A 195 -31.10 -10.76 -5.24
N PRO A 196 -29.77 -10.70 -5.40
CA PRO A 196 -29.14 -10.84 -6.72
C PRO A 196 -29.42 -12.16 -7.45
N PHE A 197 -29.61 -13.27 -6.73
CA PHE A 197 -29.95 -14.56 -7.33
C PHE A 197 -31.44 -14.65 -7.73
N ASP A 198 -32.34 -14.04 -6.97
CA ASP A 198 -33.76 -13.86 -7.35
C ASP A 198 -33.88 -12.97 -8.59
N CYS A 199 -33.20 -11.81 -8.58
CA CYS A 199 -33.10 -10.91 -9.73
C CYS A 199 -32.56 -11.62 -10.98
N LEU A 200 -31.55 -12.48 -10.84
CA LEU A 200 -30.97 -13.23 -11.96
C LEU A 200 -31.87 -14.35 -12.49
N HIS A 201 -32.49 -15.16 -11.62
CA HIS A 201 -33.31 -16.30 -12.07
C HIS A 201 -34.69 -15.87 -12.56
N ASN A 202 -35.34 -14.94 -11.84
CA ASN A 202 -36.71 -14.51 -12.12
C ASN A 202 -36.76 -13.21 -12.95
N ASN A 203 -35.60 -12.71 -13.40
CA ASN A 203 -35.44 -11.44 -14.13
C ASN A 203 -36.12 -10.25 -13.43
N ARG A 204 -36.10 -10.25 -12.09
CA ARG A 204 -36.66 -9.20 -11.22
C ARG A 204 -35.70 -8.01 -11.13
N ALA A 205 -36.25 -6.80 -11.05
CA ALA A 205 -35.45 -5.60 -10.77
C ALA A 205 -34.82 -5.64 -9.36
N ILE A 206 -33.64 -5.05 -9.19
CA ILE A 206 -32.95 -4.98 -7.89
C ILE A 206 -33.79 -4.21 -6.85
N PRO A 207 -33.93 -4.72 -5.61
CA PRO A 207 -34.76 -4.10 -4.56
C PRO A 207 -34.07 -2.93 -3.84
N PHE A 208 -33.06 -2.32 -4.46
CA PHE A 208 -32.30 -1.21 -3.91
C PHE A 208 -31.82 -0.25 -4.99
N THR A 209 -31.75 1.03 -4.64
CA THR A 209 -31.09 2.05 -5.44
C THR A 209 -29.59 2.04 -5.12
N THR A 210 -28.75 1.95 -6.15
CA THR A 210 -27.30 2.01 -5.98
C THR A 210 -26.85 3.47 -5.89
N LEU A 211 -26.15 3.83 -4.81
CA LEU A 211 -25.62 5.17 -4.57
C LEU A 211 -24.10 5.13 -4.41
N ILE A 212 -23.39 6.06 -5.04
CA ILE A 212 -21.97 6.30 -4.79
C ILE A 212 -21.85 6.99 -3.43
N GLN A 213 -21.20 6.33 -2.48
CA GLN A 213 -20.91 6.88 -1.16
C GLN A 213 -19.46 7.40 -1.13
N LEU A 214 -19.29 8.64 -0.65
CA LEU A 214 -18.00 9.21 -0.28
C LEU A 214 -17.96 9.33 1.24
N THR A 215 -17.14 8.49 1.87
CA THR A 215 -16.88 8.51 3.31
C THR A 215 -15.61 9.32 3.57
N ILE A 216 -15.72 10.34 4.42
CA ILE A 216 -14.63 11.23 4.81
C ILE A 216 -14.43 11.06 6.32
N LYS A 217 -13.28 10.48 6.71
CA LYS A 217 -12.96 10.15 8.09
C LYS A 217 -11.64 10.82 8.48
N SER A 218 -11.66 11.64 9.53
CA SER A 218 -10.45 12.19 10.15
C SER A 218 -10.36 11.70 11.60
N LYS A 219 -9.15 11.57 12.14
CA LYS A 219 -8.92 11.03 13.50
C LYS A 219 -9.74 11.72 14.59
N ASP A 220 -9.91 13.03 14.46
CA ASP A 220 -10.41 13.92 15.51
C ASP A 220 -11.82 14.47 15.21
N GLN A 221 -12.55 13.88 14.25
CA GLN A 221 -13.84 14.38 13.77
C GLN A 221 -14.85 13.26 13.53
N VAL A 222 -16.14 13.60 13.65
CA VAL A 222 -17.25 12.72 13.27
C VAL A 222 -17.14 12.37 11.78
N GLU A 223 -17.34 11.10 11.46
CA GLU A 223 -17.32 10.60 10.09
C GLU A 223 -18.41 11.27 9.24
N ARG A 224 -18.01 11.85 8.11
CA ARG A 224 -18.90 12.53 7.18
C ARG A 224 -19.17 11.62 5.99
N ILE A 225 -20.43 11.34 5.75
CA ILE A 225 -20.91 10.55 4.62
C ILE A 225 -21.63 11.47 3.63
N GLU A 226 -21.23 11.42 2.37
CA GLU A 226 -21.95 12.03 1.25
C GLU A 226 -22.42 10.92 0.30
N ARG A 227 -23.63 11.04 -0.25
CA ARG A 227 -24.20 10.05 -1.19
C ARG A 227 -24.65 10.73 -2.48
N TYR A 228 -24.35 10.10 -3.61
CA TYR A 228 -24.60 10.61 -4.96
C TYR A 228 -25.24 9.52 -5.83
N PRO A 229 -26.12 9.85 -6.79
CA PRO A 229 -26.68 8.86 -7.71
C PRO A 229 -25.60 8.13 -8.52
N TYR A 230 -25.68 6.80 -8.62
CA TYR A 230 -24.78 5.98 -9.43
C TYR A 230 -24.99 6.26 -10.93
N THR A 231 -24.22 7.22 -11.43
CA THR A 231 -24.29 7.77 -12.79
C THR A 231 -23.00 7.52 -13.58
N VAL A 232 -21.97 7.01 -12.91
CA VAL A 232 -20.68 6.57 -13.46
C VAL A 232 -20.11 5.46 -12.58
N LYS A 233 -19.18 4.67 -13.11
CA LYS A 233 -18.48 3.63 -12.35
C LYS A 233 -17.58 4.21 -11.25
N LEU A 234 -17.27 3.40 -10.24
CA LEU A 234 -16.45 3.82 -9.09
C LEU A 234 -15.07 4.37 -9.50
N HIS A 235 -14.42 3.82 -10.53
CA HIS A 235 -13.11 4.32 -10.98
C HIS A 235 -13.20 5.70 -11.66
N GLU A 236 -14.29 5.98 -12.38
CA GLU A 236 -14.59 7.32 -12.91
C GLU A 236 -14.97 8.31 -11.81
N ALA A 237 -15.66 7.85 -10.76
CA ALA A 237 -15.92 8.66 -9.58
C ALA A 237 -14.60 9.02 -8.86
N MET A 238 -13.64 8.09 -8.77
CA MET A 238 -12.32 8.36 -8.23
C MET A 238 -11.52 9.34 -9.09
N ARG A 239 -11.56 9.18 -10.42
CA ARG A 239 -11.00 10.13 -11.41
C ARG A 239 -11.59 11.54 -11.22
N LYS A 240 -12.90 11.67 -10.99
CA LYS A 240 -13.57 12.94 -10.67
C LYS A 240 -13.11 13.52 -9.31
N LEU A 241 -13.01 12.69 -8.27
CA LEU A 241 -12.58 13.09 -6.93
C LEU A 241 -11.14 13.64 -6.92
N ASN A 242 -10.20 12.89 -7.48
CA ASN A 242 -8.80 13.31 -7.61
C ASN A 242 -8.64 14.53 -8.53
N ARG A 243 -9.44 14.65 -9.61
CA ARG A 243 -9.45 15.85 -10.46
C ARG A 243 -9.97 17.08 -9.72
N MET A 244 -10.99 16.94 -8.87
CA MET A 244 -11.46 18.01 -7.99
C MET A 244 -10.36 18.43 -7.00
N MET A 245 -9.72 17.47 -6.35
CA MET A 245 -8.67 17.74 -5.36
C MET A 245 -7.41 18.35 -5.97
N PHE A 246 -6.80 17.66 -6.95
CA PHE A 246 -5.45 17.95 -7.45
C PHE A 246 -5.42 18.63 -8.81
N GLY A 247 -6.44 18.44 -9.64
CA GLY A 247 -6.48 18.95 -11.01
C GLY A 247 -6.57 20.47 -11.09
N GLY A 248 -6.02 21.04 -12.17
CA GLY A 248 -6.05 22.48 -12.44
C GLY A 248 -5.11 23.33 -11.58
N ARG A 249 -4.14 22.72 -10.86
CA ARG A 249 -3.07 23.46 -10.19
C ARG A 249 -1.93 23.76 -11.15
N SER A 250 -1.44 25.00 -11.11
CA SER A 250 -0.16 25.39 -11.75
C SER A 250 1.03 25.26 -10.79
N SER A 251 0.78 25.17 -9.48
CA SER A 251 1.80 24.99 -8.45
C SER A 251 2.06 23.51 -8.14
N ILE A 252 3.33 23.12 -8.06
CA ILE A 252 3.78 21.82 -7.55
C ILE A 252 3.20 21.59 -6.13
N VAL A 253 2.62 20.41 -5.91
CA VAL A 253 2.16 19.98 -4.58
C VAL A 253 3.36 19.54 -3.76
N ASN A 254 3.51 20.03 -2.53
CA ASN A 254 4.63 19.66 -1.66
C ASN A 254 4.13 18.59 -0.68
N VAL A 255 4.75 17.42 -0.73
CA VAL A 255 4.45 16.27 0.13
C VAL A 255 5.67 15.95 0.98
N TYR A 256 5.49 15.85 2.30
CA TYR A 256 6.54 15.38 3.19
C TYR A 256 6.74 13.87 2.97
N THR A 257 5.78 13.01 3.36
CA THR A 257 5.81 11.57 3.08
C THR A 257 4.82 11.18 1.99
N PHE A 258 5.30 10.54 0.92
CA PHE A 258 4.45 9.93 -0.11
C PHE A 258 4.58 8.39 -0.02
N SER A 259 3.47 7.67 0.07
CA SER A 259 3.49 6.21 0.31
C SER A 259 2.58 5.41 -0.63
N PHE A 260 3.04 4.22 -1.05
CA PHE A 260 2.32 3.34 -1.97
C PHE A 260 2.24 1.88 -1.46
N ARG A 261 1.10 1.49 -0.91
CA ARG A 261 0.86 0.20 -0.22
C ARG A 261 0.02 -0.82 -1.00
N LEU A 262 -0.06 -0.71 -2.33
CA LEU A 262 -0.86 -1.62 -3.17
C LEU A 262 -0.04 -2.10 -4.37
N ARG A 263 0.04 -3.43 -4.54
CA ARG A 263 0.82 -4.10 -5.60
C ARG A 263 0.32 -3.80 -7.02
N ASN A 264 -0.98 -4.02 -7.25
CA ASN A 264 -1.62 -3.89 -8.56
C ASN A 264 -2.79 -2.90 -8.44
N VAL A 265 -2.63 -1.69 -8.99
CA VAL A 265 -3.61 -0.58 -8.87
C VAL A 265 -3.43 0.41 -10.02
N VAL A 266 -4.52 1.08 -10.43
CA VAL A 266 -4.46 2.22 -11.35
C VAL A 266 -4.73 3.51 -10.57
N LEU A 267 -3.74 4.42 -10.53
CA LEU A 267 -3.87 5.72 -9.89
C LEU A 267 -4.73 6.64 -10.77
N ARG A 268 -5.97 6.89 -10.34
CA ARG A 268 -6.95 7.73 -11.05
C ARG A 268 -6.69 9.22 -10.85
N ILE A 269 -5.49 9.68 -11.20
CA ILE A 269 -4.98 11.04 -10.95
C ILE A 269 -5.18 11.98 -12.15
N PRO A 270 -5.20 13.31 -11.95
CA PRO A 270 -5.29 14.26 -13.05
C PRO A 270 -3.95 14.47 -13.77
N GLU A 271 -4.03 14.62 -15.09
CA GLU A 271 -2.94 15.06 -15.96
C GLU A 271 -2.25 16.34 -15.45
N GLY A 272 -0.93 16.41 -15.63
CA GLY A 272 -0.10 17.55 -15.22
C GLY A 272 0.20 17.64 -13.72
N LEU A 273 -0.24 16.70 -12.89
CA LEU A 273 0.06 16.67 -11.46
C LEU A 273 1.55 16.45 -11.20
N LYS A 274 2.25 17.51 -10.76
CA LYS A 274 3.62 17.44 -10.22
C LYS A 274 3.65 17.50 -8.70
N ILE A 275 4.43 16.61 -8.10
CA ILE A 275 4.59 16.48 -6.64
C ILE A 275 6.07 16.56 -6.27
N ARG A 276 6.43 17.50 -5.38
CA ARG A 276 7.73 17.49 -4.70
C ARG A 276 7.63 16.60 -3.47
N VAL A 277 8.50 15.60 -3.38
CA VAL A 277 8.53 14.61 -2.29
C VAL A 277 9.82 14.78 -1.47
N ARG A 278 9.73 14.64 -0.14
CA ARG A 278 10.91 14.58 0.75
C ARG A 278 11.27 13.13 1.11
N ASP A 279 10.26 12.40 1.58
CA ASP A 279 10.33 11.02 2.03
C ASP A 279 9.42 10.16 1.14
N LEU A 280 9.99 9.21 0.40
CA LEU A 280 9.23 8.29 -0.47
C LEU A 280 9.23 6.89 0.13
N TRP A 281 8.05 6.30 0.34
CA TRP A 281 7.88 4.93 0.83
C TRP A 281 7.25 4.05 -0.26
N LEU A 282 7.96 3.01 -0.68
CA LEU A 282 7.55 2.07 -1.72
C LEU A 282 7.45 0.65 -1.17
N ASP A 283 6.34 0.00 -1.48
CA ASP A 283 6.17 -1.45 -1.46
C ASP A 283 6.58 -2.03 -2.83
N GLU A 284 7.01 -3.28 -2.89
CA GLU A 284 7.13 -4.22 -4.03
C GLU A 284 7.08 -3.74 -5.51
N ASN A 285 7.92 -4.33 -6.36
CA ASN A 285 8.19 -3.92 -7.76
C ASN A 285 8.72 -2.47 -7.80
N MET A 286 9.74 -2.23 -6.98
CA MET A 286 10.22 -0.87 -6.71
C MET A 286 10.78 -0.20 -7.99
N ASN A 287 11.43 -0.96 -8.88
CA ASN A 287 11.97 -0.43 -10.14
C ASN A 287 10.83 0.11 -11.03
N GLY A 288 9.83 -0.72 -11.36
CA GLY A 288 8.70 -0.31 -12.20
C GLY A 288 7.85 0.81 -11.57
N ARG A 289 7.75 0.85 -10.23
CA ARG A 289 7.09 1.98 -9.54
C ARG A 289 7.89 3.28 -9.66
N LEU A 290 9.21 3.27 -9.54
CA LEU A 290 10.04 4.48 -9.72
C LEU A 290 9.98 5.00 -11.16
N GLU A 291 10.03 4.11 -12.15
CA GLU A 291 9.89 4.45 -13.57
C GLU A 291 8.54 5.12 -13.87
N ALA A 292 7.43 4.48 -13.46
CA ALA A 292 6.09 5.03 -13.62
C ALA A 292 5.92 6.38 -12.90
N LEU A 293 6.48 6.53 -11.69
CA LEU A 293 6.40 7.75 -10.89
C LEU A 293 7.24 8.92 -11.43
N GLY A 294 8.17 8.69 -12.35
CA GLY A 294 9.03 9.74 -12.94
C GLY A 294 8.25 10.88 -13.62
N ASN A 295 7.01 10.62 -14.07
CA ASN A 295 6.15 11.66 -14.62
C ASN A 295 5.43 12.52 -13.56
N ILE A 296 5.31 12.06 -12.31
CA ILE A 296 4.67 12.80 -11.21
C ILE A 296 5.70 13.49 -10.32
N ILE A 297 6.74 12.77 -9.90
CA ILE A 297 7.72 13.28 -8.94
C ILE A 297 8.54 14.36 -9.65
N ASP A 298 8.51 15.56 -9.08
CA ASP A 298 9.21 16.72 -9.62
C ASP A 298 10.72 16.58 -9.42
N GLU A 299 11.52 17.02 -10.40
CA GLU A 299 12.99 16.91 -10.37
C GLU A 299 13.60 17.51 -9.10
N SER A 300 12.98 18.57 -8.56
CA SER A 300 13.42 19.21 -7.31
C SER A 300 13.12 18.41 -6.03
N SER A 301 12.70 17.14 -6.16
CA SER A 301 12.66 16.13 -5.10
C SER A 301 13.98 15.37 -4.95
N TYR A 302 14.87 15.43 -5.95
CA TYR A 302 16.08 14.61 -5.99
C TYR A 302 17.35 15.40 -5.60
N PRO A 303 18.30 14.79 -4.86
CA PRO A 303 18.21 13.48 -4.21
C PRO A 303 17.24 13.47 -3.03
N LEU A 304 16.42 12.43 -2.94
CA LEU A 304 15.45 12.22 -1.86
C LEU A 304 16.15 12.21 -0.49
N GLU A 305 15.49 12.76 0.54
CA GLU A 305 16.05 12.75 1.89
C GLU A 305 15.88 11.38 2.54
N VAL A 306 14.71 10.78 2.41
CA VAL A 306 14.45 9.39 2.82
C VAL A 306 13.82 8.62 1.66
N LEU A 307 14.35 7.43 1.39
CA LEU A 307 13.72 6.44 0.53
C LEU A 307 13.57 5.15 1.33
N THR A 308 12.33 4.73 1.58
CA THR A 308 12.00 3.48 2.26
C THR A 308 11.42 2.48 1.29
N ILE A 309 11.87 1.22 1.39
CA ILE A 309 11.49 0.13 0.50
C ILE A 309 11.09 -1.07 1.35
N PHE A 310 9.88 -1.57 1.16
CA PHE A 310 9.39 -2.78 1.79
C PHE A 310 9.52 -3.96 0.82
N ASN A 311 10.38 -4.93 1.17
CA ASN A 311 10.61 -6.13 0.37
C ASN A 311 9.80 -7.31 0.91
N ALA A 312 8.64 -7.61 0.33
CA ALA A 312 7.75 -8.67 0.79
C ALA A 312 8.13 -10.08 0.29
N GLU A 313 8.77 -10.19 -0.88
CA GLU A 313 9.01 -11.45 -1.58
C GLU A 313 10.45 -11.51 -2.14
N GLU A 314 10.75 -12.46 -3.03
CA GLU A 314 12.01 -12.50 -3.79
C GLU A 314 11.75 -12.07 -5.23
N GLU A 315 12.00 -10.78 -5.52
CA GLU A 315 11.96 -10.25 -6.88
C GLU A 315 13.06 -10.90 -7.76
N GLU A 316 12.73 -11.26 -9.00
CA GLU A 316 13.69 -11.86 -9.95
C GLU A 316 14.74 -10.84 -10.41
N ALA A 317 14.34 -9.56 -10.52
CA ALA A 317 15.23 -8.44 -10.80
C ALA A 317 16.10 -8.07 -9.58
N ASP A 318 17.07 -7.17 -9.77
CA ASP A 318 17.72 -6.52 -8.64
C ASP A 318 16.94 -5.25 -8.22
N PRO A 319 16.25 -5.25 -7.05
CA PRO A 319 15.56 -4.06 -6.57
C PRO A 319 16.53 -2.96 -6.13
N PHE A 320 17.85 -3.21 -6.11
CA PHE A 320 18.86 -2.22 -5.73
C PHE A 320 19.53 -1.51 -6.93
N SER A 321 19.11 -1.80 -8.16
CA SER A 321 19.76 -1.34 -9.39
C SER A 321 19.38 0.08 -9.85
N HIS A 322 18.23 0.60 -9.44
CA HIS A 322 17.71 1.89 -9.94
C HIS A 322 18.53 3.12 -9.47
N PRO A 323 18.95 4.05 -10.36
CA PRO A 323 19.85 5.15 -10.01
C PRO A 323 19.42 6.03 -8.82
N ILE A 324 18.10 6.31 -8.70
CA ILE A 324 17.52 7.10 -7.60
C ILE A 324 17.96 6.56 -6.23
N LEU A 325 18.05 5.23 -6.07
CA LEU A 325 18.48 4.59 -4.83
C LEU A 325 19.84 5.08 -4.39
N THR A 326 20.83 4.98 -5.28
CA THR A 326 22.22 5.33 -4.99
C THR A 326 22.41 6.82 -4.71
N SER A 327 21.43 7.65 -5.06
CA SER A 327 21.40 9.09 -4.77
C SER A 327 20.75 9.46 -3.43
N ALA A 328 19.86 8.63 -2.88
CA ALA A 328 19.07 8.97 -1.70
C ALA A 328 19.95 9.11 -0.44
N ARG A 329 19.68 10.14 0.38
CA ARG A 329 20.53 10.47 1.55
C ARG A 329 20.42 9.41 2.66
N ASN A 330 19.19 9.00 2.97
CA ASN A 330 18.88 7.91 3.89
C ASN A 330 18.09 6.84 3.12
N LEU A 331 18.57 5.60 3.15
CA LEU A 331 17.90 4.44 2.57
C LEU A 331 17.41 3.52 3.71
N ILE A 332 16.11 3.21 3.75
CA ILE A 332 15.50 2.34 4.76
C ILE A 332 14.95 1.09 4.07
N LEU A 333 15.37 -0.09 4.52
CA LEU A 333 15.03 -1.38 3.91
C LEU A 333 14.24 -2.21 4.91
N GLU A 334 12.96 -2.41 4.63
CA GLU A 334 11.98 -3.10 5.45
C GLU A 334 11.57 -4.46 4.82
N GLY A 335 10.76 -5.25 5.52
CA GLY A 335 10.29 -6.56 5.03
C GLY A 335 11.28 -7.69 5.29
N PHE A 336 11.55 -8.54 4.30
CA PHE A 336 12.47 -9.67 4.40
C PHE A 336 13.84 -9.36 3.79
N LYS A 337 14.89 -9.79 4.49
CA LYS A 337 16.27 -9.74 4.00
C LYS A 337 16.39 -10.59 2.72
N PRO A 338 17.01 -10.08 1.63
CA PRO A 338 17.30 -10.88 0.44
C PRO A 338 18.25 -12.04 0.78
N THR A 339 18.19 -13.10 -0.02
CA THR A 339 19.09 -14.27 0.11
C THR A 339 20.51 -13.92 -0.32
N ASP A 340 20.65 -13.20 -1.43
CA ASP A 340 21.91 -12.63 -1.91
C ASP A 340 22.31 -11.39 -1.09
N MET A 341 23.38 -11.51 -0.31
CA MET A 341 23.92 -10.43 0.52
C MET A 341 24.78 -9.42 -0.26
N THR A 342 25.26 -9.76 -1.45
CA THR A 342 26.21 -8.89 -2.20
C THR A 342 25.55 -7.57 -2.60
N ARG A 343 24.27 -7.61 -2.97
CA ARG A 343 23.43 -6.44 -3.25
C ARG A 343 23.44 -5.42 -2.12
N LEU A 344 23.33 -5.89 -0.87
CA LEU A 344 23.32 -5.01 0.32
C LEU A 344 24.71 -4.46 0.67
N LEU A 345 25.77 -5.22 0.39
CA LEU A 345 27.17 -4.81 0.61
C LEU A 345 27.61 -3.74 -0.41
N ASN A 346 26.97 -3.67 -1.58
CA ASN A 346 27.30 -2.73 -2.65
C ASN A 346 26.56 -1.37 -2.56
N LEU A 347 25.69 -1.18 -1.54
CA LEU A 347 24.90 0.04 -1.36
C LEU A 347 25.79 1.26 -1.06
N ARG A 348 25.77 2.26 -1.96
CA ARG A 348 26.65 3.44 -1.94
C ARG A 348 26.16 4.60 -1.07
N ASN A 349 24.94 4.54 -0.57
CA ASN A 349 24.33 5.60 0.25
C ASN A 349 25.18 5.94 1.48
N GLU A 350 25.15 7.21 1.91
CA GLU A 350 25.78 7.62 3.16
C GLU A 350 25.19 6.85 4.34
N LYS A 351 23.86 6.83 4.47
CA LYS A 351 23.13 6.21 5.59
C LYS A 351 22.17 5.12 5.09
N VAL A 352 22.31 3.90 5.61
CA VAL A 352 21.38 2.78 5.34
C VAL A 352 20.86 2.18 6.65
N PHE A 353 19.57 1.89 6.70
CA PHE A 353 18.87 1.28 7.83
C PHE A 353 18.20 -0.01 7.37
N PHE A 354 18.65 -1.16 7.89
CA PHE A 354 18.11 -2.49 7.60
C PHE A 354 17.11 -2.89 8.71
N GLU A 355 15.85 -2.52 8.53
CA GLU A 355 14.73 -2.77 9.46
C GLU A 355 14.01 -4.11 9.19
N TYR A 356 14.75 -5.10 8.66
CA TYR A 356 14.20 -6.40 8.28
C TYR A 356 13.55 -7.18 9.44
N CYS A 357 12.67 -8.11 9.08
CA CYS A 357 12.01 -9.03 9.98
C CYS A 357 13.02 -9.86 10.79
N THR A 358 12.89 -9.84 12.12
CA THR A 358 13.77 -10.59 13.05
C THR A 358 13.33 -12.04 13.28
N ARG A 359 12.37 -12.56 12.50
CA ARG A 359 11.85 -13.93 12.60
C ARG A 359 12.41 -14.81 11.48
N ALA A 360 11.80 -14.78 10.30
CA ALA A 360 12.30 -15.49 9.12
C ALA A 360 13.35 -14.63 8.41
N ARG A 361 14.45 -15.27 7.95
CA ARG A 361 15.54 -14.62 7.21
C ARG A 361 16.23 -13.47 7.95
N SER A 362 16.30 -13.52 9.28
CA SER A 362 16.96 -12.51 10.10
C SER A 362 18.47 -12.38 9.78
N LEU A 363 19.05 -11.23 10.13
CA LEU A 363 20.49 -10.98 10.00
C LEU A 363 21.28 -11.80 11.02
N THR A 364 22.22 -12.62 10.55
CA THR A 364 23.11 -13.41 11.42
C THR A 364 24.38 -12.64 11.80
N VAL A 365 25.14 -13.12 12.79
CA VAL A 365 26.45 -12.55 13.14
C VAL A 365 27.39 -12.53 11.93
N GLU A 366 27.47 -13.62 11.15
CA GLU A 366 28.33 -13.65 9.95
C GLU A 366 27.85 -12.67 8.85
N ASN A 367 26.55 -12.38 8.75
CA ASN A 367 26.07 -11.30 7.89
C ASN A 367 26.64 -9.95 8.36
N LEU A 368 26.61 -9.65 9.66
CA LEU A 368 27.19 -8.41 10.21
C LEU A 368 28.72 -8.36 10.02
N LEU A 369 29.43 -9.48 10.23
CA LEU A 369 30.87 -9.57 10.00
C LEU A 369 31.22 -9.37 8.51
N SER A 370 30.36 -9.76 7.57
CA SER A 370 30.58 -9.48 6.13
C SER A 370 30.52 -7.98 5.80
N PHE A 371 29.67 -7.19 6.49
CA PHE A 371 29.70 -5.72 6.39
C PHE A 371 31.00 -5.14 6.96
N VAL A 372 31.50 -5.66 8.09
CA VAL A 372 32.80 -5.25 8.65
C VAL A 372 33.93 -5.54 7.65
N ARG A 373 34.00 -6.75 7.08
CA ARG A 373 35.01 -7.09 6.05
C ARG A 373 34.92 -6.18 4.83
N ASN A 374 33.71 -5.87 4.35
CA ASN A 374 33.49 -4.95 3.22
C ASN A 374 33.97 -3.52 3.54
N VAL A 375 33.59 -2.95 4.68
CA VAL A 375 33.97 -1.58 5.08
C VAL A 375 35.48 -1.43 5.24
N LEU A 376 36.15 -2.42 5.84
CA LEU A 376 37.61 -2.44 5.98
C LEU A 376 38.33 -2.58 4.63
N ALA A 377 37.84 -3.46 3.74
CA ALA A 377 38.42 -3.68 2.42
C ALA A 377 38.23 -2.48 1.48
N ALA A 378 37.06 -1.84 1.51
CA ALA A 378 36.73 -0.67 0.70
C ALA A 378 37.39 0.63 1.21
N ARG A 379 37.90 0.64 2.47
CA ARG A 379 38.32 1.84 3.20
C ARG A 379 37.26 2.94 3.14
N SER A 380 36.03 2.57 3.49
CA SER A 380 34.85 3.43 3.35
C SER A 380 35.05 4.80 4.00
N PRO A 381 34.56 5.90 3.40
CA PRO A 381 34.79 7.25 3.90
C PRO A 381 34.05 7.54 5.20
N VAL A 382 34.56 8.53 5.95
CA VAL A 382 33.91 9.09 7.14
C VAL A 382 32.48 9.55 6.81
N GLY A 383 31.53 9.24 7.68
CA GLY A 383 30.11 9.49 7.50
C GLY A 383 29.30 8.27 7.04
N VAL A 384 29.96 7.22 6.52
CA VAL A 384 29.27 5.95 6.20
C VAL A 384 28.66 5.34 7.45
N TYR A 385 27.33 5.20 7.43
CA TYR A 385 26.50 4.75 8.54
C TYR A 385 25.62 3.57 8.11
N ARG A 386 25.63 2.49 8.88
CA ARG A 386 24.83 1.28 8.64
C ARG A 386 24.16 0.84 9.95
N SER A 387 22.83 0.89 9.99
CA SER A 387 22.01 0.47 11.13
C SER A 387 21.30 -0.84 10.83
N PHE A 388 21.38 -1.82 11.72
CA PHE A 388 20.90 -3.18 11.51
C PHE A 388 19.97 -3.58 12.65
N ARG A 389 18.70 -3.84 12.35
CA ARG A 389 17.78 -4.44 13.30
C ARG A 389 18.17 -5.89 13.54
N VAL A 390 18.37 -6.26 14.81
CA VAL A 390 18.77 -7.61 15.23
C VAL A 390 17.73 -8.23 16.15
N GLN A 391 17.81 -9.55 16.33
CA GLN A 391 16.83 -10.32 17.08
C GLN A 391 16.81 -9.99 18.57
N ASP A 392 18.01 -9.91 19.18
CA ASP A 392 18.18 -9.78 20.63
C ASP A 392 19.58 -9.24 21.00
N GLU A 393 19.80 -8.99 22.29
CA GLU A 393 21.10 -8.55 22.82
C GLU A 393 22.21 -9.59 22.64
N ALA A 394 21.88 -10.89 22.69
CA ALA A 394 22.88 -11.95 22.62
C ALA A 394 23.56 -11.99 21.25
N LEU A 395 22.81 -11.72 20.18
CA LEU A 395 23.33 -11.54 18.82
C LEU A 395 24.29 -10.34 18.75
N GLY A 396 23.88 -9.17 19.24
CA GLY A 396 24.74 -7.96 19.26
C GLY A 396 26.02 -8.15 20.08
N ARG A 397 25.92 -8.81 21.25
CA ARG A 397 27.05 -9.18 22.12
C ARG A 397 28.00 -10.17 21.46
N ASN A 398 27.48 -11.20 20.79
CA ASN A 398 28.26 -12.20 20.07
C ASN A 398 29.01 -11.57 18.89
N PHE A 399 28.34 -10.70 18.12
CA PHE A 399 28.97 -9.92 17.05
C PHE A 399 30.16 -9.09 17.56
N LEU A 400 30.02 -8.34 18.66
CA LEU A 400 31.14 -7.55 19.19
C LEU A 400 32.29 -8.39 19.78
N ASN A 401 32.03 -9.62 20.24
CA ASN A 401 33.10 -10.56 20.62
C ASN A 401 33.90 -10.99 19.39
N GLN A 402 33.22 -11.48 18.35
CA GLN A 402 33.89 -11.93 17.12
C GLN A 402 34.60 -10.79 16.38
N VAL A 403 34.11 -9.55 16.51
CA VAL A 403 34.81 -8.34 16.06
C VAL A 403 36.15 -8.15 16.77
N ALA A 404 36.22 -8.38 18.09
CA ALA A 404 37.48 -8.30 18.83
C ALA A 404 38.44 -9.43 18.43
N GLU A 405 37.92 -10.66 18.31
CA GLU A 405 38.69 -11.87 18.02
C GLU A 405 39.23 -11.93 16.57
N GLN A 406 38.42 -11.58 15.56
CA GLN A 406 38.78 -11.71 14.15
C GLN A 406 39.51 -10.48 13.57
N PHE A 407 39.37 -9.29 14.19
CA PHE A 407 39.87 -8.03 13.64
C PHE A 407 40.74 -7.23 14.61
N ASN A 408 41.13 -7.81 15.75
CA ASN A 408 41.84 -7.11 16.85
C ASN A 408 41.10 -5.86 17.35
N GLY A 409 39.76 -5.84 17.25
CA GLY A 409 38.93 -4.69 17.59
C GLY A 409 38.93 -4.37 19.09
N ILE A 410 39.12 -3.09 19.45
CA ILE A 410 39.11 -2.64 20.84
C ILE A 410 37.66 -2.60 21.34
N ARG A 411 37.23 -3.65 22.04
CA ARG A 411 35.88 -3.77 22.62
C ARG A 411 35.79 -3.09 24.00
N ARG A 412 34.70 -2.34 24.22
CA ARG A 412 34.31 -1.76 25.52
C ARG A 412 32.79 -1.89 25.72
N PHE A 413 32.37 -2.77 26.65
CA PHE A 413 30.97 -3.02 27.00
C PHE A 413 30.07 -3.32 25.77
N ARG A 414 29.22 -2.37 25.35
CA ARG A 414 28.33 -2.45 24.18
C ARG A 414 28.90 -1.82 22.89
N THR A 415 30.20 -1.52 22.87
CA THR A 415 30.91 -0.91 21.73
C THR A 415 32.16 -1.70 21.35
N ALA A 416 32.61 -1.59 20.09
CA ALA A 416 33.94 -1.99 19.64
C ALA A 416 34.44 -1.03 18.55
N ARG A 417 35.76 -0.87 18.43
CA ARG A 417 36.41 0.02 17.46
C ARG A 417 37.52 -0.69 16.69
N ILE A 418 37.58 -0.50 15.37
CA ILE A 418 38.68 -0.96 14.50
C ILE A 418 39.24 0.26 13.73
N PRO A 419 40.56 0.54 13.77
CA PRO A 419 41.17 1.58 12.93
C PRO A 419 41.07 1.24 11.44
N ILE A 420 40.71 2.22 10.60
CA ILE A 420 40.77 2.15 9.14
C ILE A 420 41.92 3.06 8.67
N GLY A 421 43.12 2.48 8.58
CA GLY A 421 44.34 3.24 8.29
C GLY A 421 44.69 4.17 9.46
N ASN A 422 45.05 5.41 9.14
CA ASN A 422 45.53 6.39 10.12
C ASN A 422 44.44 7.36 10.60
N ASP A 423 43.53 7.75 9.70
CA ASP A 423 42.72 8.97 9.86
C ASP A 423 41.22 8.69 10.15
N SER A 424 40.82 7.42 10.22
CA SER A 424 39.43 7.03 10.46
C SER A 424 39.30 5.73 11.26
N ILE A 425 38.15 5.57 11.93
CA ILE A 425 37.83 4.43 12.80
C ILE A 425 36.42 3.92 12.45
N LEU A 426 36.28 2.60 12.33
CA LEU A 426 34.99 1.93 12.36
C LEU A 426 34.54 1.75 13.81
N GLU A 427 33.58 2.57 14.24
CA GLU A 427 32.88 2.36 15.52
C GLU A 427 31.65 1.47 15.30
N MET A 428 31.54 0.43 16.10
CA MET A 428 30.40 -0.49 16.13
C MET A 428 29.81 -0.48 17.54
N LEU A 429 28.49 -0.44 17.64
CA LEU A 429 27.77 -0.53 18.92
C LEU A 429 26.50 -1.35 18.77
N TYR A 430 25.97 -1.84 19.90
CA TYR A 430 24.58 -2.31 19.95
C TYR A 430 23.80 -1.59 21.05
N ASN A 431 22.52 -1.33 20.76
CA ASN A 431 21.61 -0.67 21.69
C ASN A 431 20.20 -1.31 21.63
N ASP A 432 19.39 -0.93 22.60
CA ASP A 432 17.96 -1.21 22.65
C ASP A 432 17.14 0.08 22.58
N THR A 433 15.95 -0.01 21.99
CA THR A 433 14.93 1.03 22.03
C THR A 433 13.59 0.39 22.40
N LEU A 434 12.89 0.98 23.37
CA LEU A 434 11.52 0.57 23.71
C LEU A 434 10.57 1.12 22.64
N SER A 435 9.90 0.23 21.90
CA SER A 435 8.86 0.63 20.96
C SER A 435 7.47 0.41 21.57
N ASN A 436 6.74 1.52 21.75
CA ASN A 436 5.34 1.53 22.16
C ASN A 436 4.48 1.21 20.92
N VAL A 437 3.97 -0.02 20.83
CA VAL A 437 3.25 -0.52 19.64
C VAL A 437 1.74 -0.48 19.89
N LEU A 438 1.19 0.74 19.89
CA LEU A 438 -0.17 1.07 20.34
C LEU A 438 -0.36 0.84 21.85
N GLU A 439 -1.45 1.37 22.42
CA GLU A 439 -1.67 1.39 23.88
C GLU A 439 -2.02 0.00 24.45
N ASP A 440 -2.56 -0.90 23.62
CA ASP A 440 -3.02 -2.24 24.01
C ASP A 440 -1.97 -3.37 23.86
N ARG A 441 -0.67 -3.07 23.72
CA ARG A 441 0.38 -4.10 23.61
C ARG A 441 1.57 -3.84 24.52
N PRO A 442 2.18 -4.88 25.13
CA PRO A 442 3.40 -4.72 25.91
C PRO A 442 4.52 -4.13 25.04
N PRO A 443 5.35 -3.21 25.58
CA PRO A 443 6.38 -2.54 24.80
C PRO A 443 7.40 -3.55 24.26
N ILE A 444 7.66 -3.49 22.96
CA ILE A 444 8.60 -4.40 22.30
C ILE A 444 9.97 -3.73 22.26
N THR A 445 10.94 -4.32 22.96
CA THR A 445 12.35 -3.94 22.87
C THR A 445 12.87 -4.26 21.47
N LYS A 446 13.18 -3.23 20.67
CA LYS A 446 13.92 -3.36 19.41
C LYS A 446 15.41 -3.30 19.70
N TRP A 447 16.15 -4.34 19.30
CA TRP A 447 17.61 -4.35 19.37
C TRP A 447 18.21 -3.94 18.02
N THR A 448 19.24 -3.09 18.07
CA THR A 448 19.89 -2.55 16.87
C THR A 448 21.41 -2.64 17.02
N VAL A 449 22.10 -3.11 15.99
CA VAL A 449 23.55 -2.95 15.82
C VAL A 449 23.79 -1.79 14.87
N VAL A 450 24.68 -0.86 15.23
CA VAL A 450 25.04 0.29 14.41
C VAL A 450 26.54 0.22 14.10
N MET A 451 26.90 0.52 12.85
CA MET A 451 28.28 0.64 12.37
C MET A 451 28.46 2.02 11.72
N THR A 452 29.46 2.78 12.16
CA THR A 452 29.72 4.14 11.68
C THR A 452 31.22 4.32 11.43
N VAL A 453 31.59 4.87 10.27
CA VAL A 453 32.96 5.34 10.05
C VAL A 453 33.08 6.79 10.51
N VAL A 454 33.93 7.02 11.51
CA VAL A 454 34.25 8.33 12.09
C VAL A 454 35.71 8.71 11.79
N ALA A 455 36.05 9.99 11.92
CA ALA A 455 37.45 10.41 11.99
C ALA A 455 38.12 9.85 13.27
N ALA A 456 39.43 9.64 13.23
CA ALA A 456 40.20 9.05 14.32
C ALA A 456 40.37 9.95 15.56
#